data_AF-A0AB74VE60-F1
#
_entry.id   AF-A0AB74VE60-F1
#
_cell.length_a   1.000
_cell.length_b   1.000
_cell.length_c   1.000
_cell.angle_alpha   90.00
_cell.angle_beta   90.00
_cell.angle_gamma   90.00
#
_symmetry.space_group_name_H-M   'P 1'
#
loop_
_entity.id
_entity.type
_entity.pdbx_description
1 polymer ?
#
loop_
_entity_poly.entity_id
_entity_poly.type
_entity_poly.pdbx_seq_one_letter_code
_entity_poly.pdbx_strand_id
1 'polypeptide(L)'
;MNSITIPAIKSLSITNKYSDKSLNEDKIIVGADGNYNYYSYLFWDISSIPTNATVHNAKLTLFKTDNFYYDTSKKFSISPLYEYFSTYTTYNNSPNYDHYTVINFYPLTDNISVTIDITTIVSSWVKNSLKNKGIILYGRNEDILTSFGSVKSSDNYLMPFIIVNYDPYSPNKCLKKECTNKYSKDCCKKKYNDEYFKDDCCEKYIKICKEELESILFKVCKEACGGNCNPFPSNTSITRTVRVTGTVAPTSVYYIVVDLQVTRASSGQVNHYYVSDEYDNSLNNTPLPIDKTYNIAVSPPIQSGDAEDVILYGSYKGF
;
A
#
# COMPACT_ATOMS: atom_id res chain seq x y z
N MET A 1 -5.55 15.13 17.14
CA MET A 1 -4.33 15.06 16.34
C MET A 1 -3.18 14.81 17.26
N ASN A 2 -2.70 13.58 17.25
CA ASN A 2 -1.53 13.14 18.00
C ASN A 2 -0.30 13.35 17.13
N SER A 3 0.84 13.58 17.78
CA SER A 3 2.14 13.66 17.15
C SER A 3 3.09 12.72 17.88
N ILE A 4 3.85 11.92 17.14
CA ILE A 4 4.86 11.03 17.71
C ILE A 4 6.17 11.18 16.96
N THR A 5 7.27 11.25 17.71
CA THR A 5 8.63 11.21 17.18
C THR A 5 9.20 9.82 17.38
N ILE A 6 9.65 9.19 16.29
CA ILE A 6 10.17 7.83 16.30
C ILE A 6 11.62 7.86 15.78
N PRO A 7 12.62 7.58 16.62
CA PRO A 7 14.02 7.52 16.19
C PRO A 7 14.28 6.29 15.32
N ALA A 8 15.24 6.40 14.39
CA ALA A 8 15.71 5.26 13.63
C ALA A 8 16.39 4.27 14.57
N ILE A 9 16.16 2.97 14.33
CA ILE A 9 16.74 1.89 15.15
C ILE A 9 17.75 1.05 14.36
N LYS A 10 17.82 1.21 13.04
CA LYS A 10 18.88 0.66 12.20
C LYS A 10 19.27 1.65 11.12
N SER A 11 20.56 1.69 10.83
CA SER A 11 21.14 2.41 9.70
C SER A 11 22.38 1.69 9.19
N LEU A 12 22.65 1.72 7.90
CA LEU A 12 23.96 1.40 7.32
C LEU A 12 24.06 1.97 5.91
N SER A 13 25.28 2.05 5.39
CA SER A 13 25.56 2.37 3.99
C SER A 13 26.27 1.21 3.29
N ILE A 14 26.14 1.15 1.97
CA ILE A 14 26.85 0.22 1.10
C ILE A 14 27.46 0.98 -0.06
N THR A 15 28.51 0.43 -0.67
CA THR A 15 29.15 1.04 -1.83
C THR A 15 29.78 -0.01 -2.74
N ASN A 16 29.80 0.27 -4.04
CA ASN A 16 30.54 -0.55 -5.01
C ASN A 16 32.07 -0.40 -4.86
N LYS A 17 32.57 0.55 -4.08
CA LYS A 17 34.00 0.63 -3.72
C LYS A 17 34.47 -0.58 -2.93
N TYR A 18 33.61 -1.07 -2.03
CA TYR A 18 33.84 -2.23 -1.19
C TYR A 18 32.61 -3.12 -1.26
N SER A 19 32.45 -3.81 -2.39
CA SER A 19 31.20 -4.45 -2.76
C SER A 19 30.77 -5.61 -1.86
N ASP A 20 31.68 -6.11 -1.04
CA ASP A 20 31.57 -7.25 -0.12
C ASP A 20 31.39 -6.85 1.36
N LYS A 21 31.34 -5.56 1.71
CA LYS A 21 31.12 -5.11 3.10
C LYS A 21 30.09 -3.98 3.22
N SER A 22 29.49 -3.90 4.40
CA SER A 22 28.69 -2.74 4.83
C SER A 22 29.57 -1.67 5.48
N LEU A 23 29.11 -0.43 5.44
CA LEU A 23 29.62 0.69 6.21
C LEU A 23 28.59 1.00 7.31
N ASN A 24 28.90 0.65 8.55
CA ASN A 24 27.97 0.77 9.68
C ASN A 24 28.63 1.59 10.81
N GLU A 25 28.97 2.83 10.48
CA GLU A 25 29.74 3.76 11.31
C GLU A 25 28.87 4.94 11.79
N ASP A 26 29.48 5.95 12.39
CA ASP A 26 28.86 7.16 12.95
C ASP A 26 27.99 7.97 11.96
N LYS A 27 28.23 7.79 10.66
CA LYS A 27 27.54 8.46 9.56
C LYS A 27 27.03 7.47 8.52
N ILE A 28 25.93 7.84 7.88
CA ILE A 28 25.48 7.23 6.63
C ILE A 28 25.92 8.11 5.46
N ILE A 29 26.31 7.48 4.36
CA ILE A 29 26.84 8.12 3.15
C ILE A 29 25.91 7.83 1.98
N VAL A 30 25.54 8.87 1.23
CA VAL A 30 24.61 8.76 0.10
C VAL A 30 25.13 9.56 -1.09
N GLY A 31 24.97 8.99 -2.28
CA GLY A 31 25.29 9.65 -3.54
C GLY A 31 26.44 8.97 -4.27
N ALA A 32 27.29 9.76 -4.92
CA ALA A 32 28.43 9.25 -5.69
C ALA A 32 29.63 10.20 -5.61
N ASP A 33 30.83 9.62 -5.59
CA ASP A 33 32.11 10.36 -5.57
C ASP A 33 32.78 10.46 -6.96
N GLY A 34 31.99 10.27 -8.03
CA GLY A 34 32.44 10.19 -9.41
C GLY A 34 32.99 8.82 -9.84
N ASN A 35 33.39 7.96 -8.88
CA ASN A 35 33.87 6.60 -9.18
C ASN A 35 32.98 5.52 -8.58
N TYR A 36 32.40 5.81 -7.42
CA TYR A 36 31.67 4.87 -6.60
C TYR A 36 30.31 5.42 -6.17
N ASN A 37 29.32 4.54 -6.14
CA ASN A 37 27.97 4.81 -5.68
C ASN A 37 27.83 4.39 -4.21
N TYR A 38 27.04 5.16 -3.47
CA TYR A 38 26.76 4.95 -2.06
C TYR A 38 25.26 5.01 -1.82
N TYR A 39 24.73 3.93 -1.25
CA TYR A 39 23.33 3.82 -0.83
C TYR A 39 23.26 3.67 0.67
N SER A 40 22.23 4.22 1.29
CA SER A 40 22.01 4.09 2.73
C SER A 40 20.62 3.55 3.04
N TYR A 41 20.52 2.78 4.10
CA TYR A 41 19.26 2.19 4.56
C TYR A 41 18.92 2.69 5.96
N LEU A 42 17.63 2.91 6.21
CA LEU A 42 17.12 3.33 7.51
C LEU A 42 15.86 2.54 7.86
N PHE A 43 15.69 2.22 9.15
CA PHE A 43 14.52 1.50 9.66
C PHE A 43 14.02 2.10 10.98
N TRP A 44 12.70 2.11 11.14
CA TRP A 44 11.99 2.57 12.32
C TRP A 44 11.01 1.50 12.78
N ASP A 45 10.87 1.32 14.09
CA ASP A 45 9.74 0.60 14.66
C ASP A 45 8.54 1.55 14.78
N ILE A 46 7.48 1.28 14.01
CA ILE A 46 6.27 2.10 13.99
C ILE A 46 5.13 1.50 14.81
N SER A 47 5.38 0.45 15.58
CA SER A 47 4.39 -0.26 16.39
C SER A 47 3.65 0.63 17.39
N SER A 48 4.23 1.79 17.74
CA SER A 48 3.59 2.81 18.57
C SER A 48 2.43 3.54 17.87
N ILE A 49 2.29 3.41 16.56
CA ILE A 49 1.19 3.97 15.78
C ILE A 49 0.08 2.91 15.66
N PRO A 50 -1.17 3.21 16.07
CA PRO A 50 -2.28 2.28 15.90
C PRO A 50 -2.49 1.89 14.43
N THR A 51 -2.75 0.61 14.15
CA THR A 51 -2.90 0.08 12.78
C THR A 51 -4.09 0.65 12.00
N ASN A 52 -5.06 1.24 12.69
CA ASN A 52 -6.21 1.92 12.08
C ASN A 52 -6.07 3.45 12.09
N ALA A 53 -4.92 3.99 12.49
CA ALA A 53 -4.71 5.43 12.52
C ALA A 53 -4.76 6.06 11.12
N THR A 54 -5.37 7.23 11.04
CA THR A 54 -5.28 8.07 9.85
C THR A 54 -4.03 8.94 9.96
N VAL A 55 -3.02 8.65 9.14
CA VAL A 55 -1.82 9.47 9.02
C VAL A 55 -2.15 10.72 8.19
N HIS A 56 -1.93 11.89 8.77
CA HIS A 56 -2.12 13.18 8.10
C HIS A 56 -0.81 13.69 7.48
N ASN A 57 0.30 13.48 8.19
CA ASN A 57 1.61 13.93 7.77
C ASN A 57 2.69 13.05 8.43
N ALA A 58 3.71 12.65 7.67
CA ALA A 58 4.93 12.09 8.22
C ALA A 58 6.15 12.76 7.60
N LYS A 59 7.10 13.17 8.46
CA LYS A 59 8.34 13.83 8.04
C LYS A 59 9.55 13.09 8.57
N LEU A 60 10.49 12.76 7.69
CA LEU A 60 11.84 12.30 8.03
C LEU A 60 12.74 13.51 8.24
N THR A 61 13.55 13.50 9.31
CA THR A 61 14.62 14.47 9.52
C THR A 61 15.97 13.76 9.49
N LEU A 62 16.87 14.24 8.63
CA LEU A 62 18.27 13.81 8.52
C LEU A 62 19.18 14.96 8.93
N PHE A 63 20.14 14.71 9.81
CA PHE A 63 21.13 15.72 10.21
C PHE A 63 22.38 15.62 9.35
N LYS A 64 22.75 16.71 8.71
CA LYS A 64 23.91 16.80 7.84
C LYS A 64 25.19 16.84 8.66
N THR A 65 26.21 16.16 8.16
CA THR A 65 27.56 16.19 8.74
C THR A 65 28.60 16.81 7.82
N ASP A 66 28.19 17.20 6.60
CA ASP A 66 28.99 17.89 5.60
C ASP A 66 28.12 18.73 4.64
N ASN A 67 28.78 19.36 3.65
CA ASN A 67 28.16 20.02 2.51
C ASN A 67 27.14 21.12 2.86
N PHE A 68 27.49 22.02 3.78
CA PHE A 68 26.66 23.17 4.20
C PHE A 68 26.66 24.29 3.15
N TYR A 69 26.06 24.02 2.00
CA TYR A 69 25.83 24.99 0.94
C TYR A 69 24.52 24.64 0.22
N TYR A 70 23.84 25.66 -0.31
CA TYR A 70 22.60 25.51 -1.04
C TYR A 70 22.83 25.17 -2.53
N ASP A 71 22.35 24.01 -2.97
CA ASP A 71 22.35 23.62 -4.40
C ASP A 71 21.19 22.67 -4.71
N THR A 72 20.20 23.17 -5.44
CA THR A 72 19.02 22.41 -5.85
C THR A 72 19.19 21.66 -7.17
N SER A 73 20.34 21.79 -7.85
CA SER A 73 20.64 20.98 -9.05
C SER A 73 20.93 19.53 -8.68
N LYS A 74 21.35 19.28 -7.44
CA LYS A 74 21.68 17.97 -6.90
C LYS A 74 20.50 17.41 -6.13
N LYS A 75 20.10 16.19 -6.48
CA LYS A 75 18.86 15.60 -6.02
C LYS A 75 19.06 14.14 -5.63
N PHE A 76 18.56 13.80 -4.46
CA PHE A 76 18.51 12.44 -3.94
C PHE A 76 17.07 11.93 -3.91
N SER A 77 16.95 10.62 -3.73
CA SER A 77 15.69 9.91 -3.71
C SER A 77 15.58 8.99 -2.49
N ILE A 78 14.32 8.77 -2.10
CA ILE A 78 13.90 7.83 -1.07
C ILE A 78 12.89 6.88 -1.67
N SER A 79 13.06 5.59 -1.41
CA SER A 79 12.09 4.55 -1.73
C SER A 79 11.91 3.59 -0.55
N PRO A 80 10.72 3.03 -0.34
CA PRO A 80 10.54 1.98 0.66
C PRO A 80 11.12 0.64 0.18
N LEU A 81 11.55 -0.19 1.13
CA LEU A 81 12.14 -1.50 0.84
C LEU A 81 11.10 -2.61 0.71
N TYR A 82 11.34 -3.56 -0.21
CA TYR A 82 10.60 -4.82 -0.27
C TYR A 82 11.25 -5.92 0.55
N GLU A 83 12.51 -5.77 0.95
CA GLU A 83 13.29 -6.76 1.69
C GLU A 83 13.94 -6.16 2.93
N TYR A 84 14.29 -7.01 3.90
CA TYR A 84 14.98 -6.56 5.10
C TYR A 84 16.47 -6.36 4.82
N PHE A 85 17.11 -5.47 5.58
CA PHE A 85 18.56 -5.31 5.60
C PHE A 85 19.14 -5.64 6.97
N SER A 86 20.43 -5.96 7.00
CA SER A 86 21.19 -6.28 8.21
C SER A 86 22.65 -5.86 8.06
N THR A 87 23.48 -6.09 9.07
CA THR A 87 24.93 -5.84 9.00
C THR A 87 25.64 -6.63 7.89
N TYR A 88 25.02 -7.69 7.36
CA TYR A 88 25.52 -8.49 6.23
C TYR A 88 25.03 -7.98 4.85
N THR A 89 24.29 -6.87 4.81
CA THR A 89 23.91 -6.21 3.56
C THR A 89 25.12 -5.50 2.96
N THR A 90 25.46 -5.82 1.73
CA THR A 90 26.58 -5.31 0.95
C THR A 90 26.06 -4.79 -0.39
N TYR A 91 26.95 -4.28 -1.24
CA TYR A 91 26.54 -3.86 -2.58
C TYR A 91 26.09 -5.05 -3.43
N ASN A 92 26.76 -6.20 -3.30
CA ASN A 92 26.48 -7.39 -4.10
C ASN A 92 25.19 -8.12 -3.71
N ASN A 93 24.65 -7.88 -2.50
CA ASN A 93 23.40 -8.50 -2.02
C ASN A 93 22.41 -7.46 -1.46
N SER A 94 22.39 -6.28 -2.08
CA SER A 94 21.50 -5.18 -1.66
C SER A 94 20.01 -5.56 -1.71
N PRO A 95 19.19 -5.15 -0.73
CA PRO A 95 17.76 -5.46 -0.70
C PRO A 95 17.02 -4.80 -1.85
N ASN A 96 16.05 -5.50 -2.42
CA ASN A 96 15.16 -4.93 -3.41
C ASN A 96 14.24 -3.84 -2.81
N TYR A 97 13.85 -2.85 -3.61
CA TYR A 97 13.08 -1.70 -3.18
C TYR A 97 12.05 -1.26 -4.22
N ASP A 98 11.11 -0.42 -3.80
CA ASP A 98 10.04 0.08 -4.65
C ASP A 98 10.57 1.17 -5.60
N HIS A 99 10.67 0.84 -6.88
CA HIS A 99 11.11 1.76 -7.94
C HIS A 99 10.02 2.75 -8.39
N TYR A 100 8.77 2.58 -7.96
CA TYR A 100 7.63 3.41 -8.32
C TYR A 100 7.35 4.47 -7.26
N THR A 101 7.41 4.10 -5.98
CA THR A 101 7.23 5.03 -4.86
C THR A 101 8.54 5.78 -4.60
N VAL A 102 8.79 6.83 -5.38
CA VAL A 102 10.01 7.64 -5.26
C VAL A 102 9.73 9.04 -4.73
N ILE A 103 10.29 9.34 -3.56
CA ILE A 103 10.26 10.68 -2.96
C ILE A 103 11.58 11.36 -3.22
N ASN A 104 11.52 12.60 -3.68
CA ASN A 104 12.66 13.35 -4.16
C ASN A 104 12.99 14.47 -3.18
N PHE A 105 14.27 14.67 -2.87
CA PHE A 105 14.71 15.72 -1.98
C PHE A 105 16.06 16.30 -2.37
N TYR A 106 16.36 17.47 -1.83
CA TYR A 106 17.56 18.25 -2.13
C TYR A 106 18.46 18.26 -0.88
N PRO A 107 19.55 17.47 -0.86
CA PRO A 107 20.38 17.32 0.34
C PRO A 107 21.28 18.53 0.61
N LEU A 108 21.56 19.35 -0.41
CA LEU A 108 22.48 20.47 -0.33
C LEU A 108 21.73 21.74 0.05
N THR A 109 21.76 22.02 1.35
CA THR A 109 21.18 23.20 1.99
C THR A 109 22.19 23.76 2.99
N ASP A 110 22.06 25.04 3.34
CA ASP A 110 22.88 25.66 4.39
C ASP A 110 22.44 25.23 5.81
N ASN A 111 21.31 24.53 5.92
CA ASN A 111 20.75 24.09 7.20
C ASN A 111 21.47 22.85 7.74
N ILE A 112 21.50 22.72 9.07
CA ILE A 112 22.06 21.54 9.74
C ILE A 112 21.26 20.25 9.48
N SER A 113 20.01 20.37 9.04
CA SER A 113 19.12 19.24 8.80
C SER A 113 18.33 19.39 7.52
N VAL A 114 17.97 18.25 6.95
CA VAL A 114 17.04 18.14 5.82
C VAL A 114 15.79 17.42 6.28
N THR A 115 14.63 18.00 5.99
CA THR A 115 13.34 17.41 6.30
C THR A 115 12.64 16.96 5.02
N ILE A 116 12.23 15.70 4.96
CA ILE A 116 11.58 15.09 3.80
C ILE A 116 10.18 14.64 4.18
N ASP A 117 9.19 14.98 3.37
CA ASP A 117 7.83 14.45 3.49
C ASP A 117 7.80 12.98 3.03
N ILE A 118 7.48 12.07 3.94
CA ILE A 118 7.39 10.62 3.71
C ILE A 118 5.97 10.09 4.01
N THR A 119 4.97 10.98 3.96
CA THR A 119 3.57 10.67 4.34
C THR A 119 3.02 9.48 3.59
N THR A 120 3.30 9.35 2.29
CA THR A 120 2.82 8.25 1.44
C THR A 120 3.39 6.89 1.86
N ILE A 121 4.68 6.85 2.22
CA ILE A 121 5.37 5.65 2.70
C ILE A 121 4.81 5.22 4.06
N VAL A 122 4.78 6.14 5.04
CA VAL A 122 4.29 5.83 6.39
C VAL A 122 2.81 5.45 6.39
N SER A 123 1.99 6.11 5.58
CA SER A 123 0.58 5.76 5.40
C SER A 123 0.41 4.33 4.89
N SER A 124 1.26 3.90 3.95
CA SER A 124 1.23 2.53 3.42
C SER A 124 1.65 1.50 4.46
N TRP A 125 2.63 1.85 5.31
CA TRP A 125 3.03 1.00 6.43
C TRP A 125 1.91 0.82 7.47
N VAL A 126 1.25 1.92 7.88
CA VAL A 126 0.15 1.86 8.86
C VAL A 126 -1.05 1.10 8.30
N LYS A 127 -1.41 1.32 7.03
CA LYS A 127 -2.51 0.61 6.35
C LYS A 127 -2.16 -0.84 5.99
N ASN A 128 -0.93 -1.28 6.23
CA ASN A 128 -0.42 -2.60 5.87
C ASN A 128 -0.55 -2.93 4.36
N SER A 129 -0.65 -1.91 3.49
CA SER A 129 -0.56 -2.09 2.03
C SER A 129 0.89 -2.30 1.59
N LEU A 130 1.85 -1.87 2.42
CA LEU A 130 3.27 -2.14 2.27
C LEU A 130 3.85 -2.49 3.64
N LYS A 131 4.55 -3.63 3.75
CA LYS A 131 5.21 -4.00 5.01
C LYS A 131 6.36 -3.04 5.31
N ASN A 132 6.43 -2.54 6.54
CA ASN A 132 7.57 -1.72 6.96
C ASN A 132 8.85 -2.58 7.03
N LYS A 133 9.73 -2.39 6.05
CA LYS A 133 11.08 -2.98 6.02
C LYS A 133 12.17 -1.91 5.98
N GLY A 134 11.79 -0.64 6.13
CA GLY A 134 12.67 0.51 6.05
C GLY A 134 12.63 1.19 4.69
N ILE A 135 13.58 2.10 4.49
CA ILE A 135 13.76 2.86 3.25
C ILE A 135 15.21 2.76 2.77
N ILE A 136 15.40 3.00 1.47
CA ILE A 136 16.69 3.30 0.86
C ILE A 136 16.79 4.80 0.56
N LEU A 137 17.97 5.37 0.79
CA LEU A 137 18.42 6.68 0.34
C LEU A 137 19.46 6.49 -0.77
N TYR A 138 19.28 7.15 -1.91
CA TYR A 138 20.20 7.02 -3.04
C TYR A 138 20.29 8.31 -3.85
N GLY A 139 21.46 8.56 -4.44
CA GLY A 139 21.66 9.67 -5.37
C GLY A 139 21.15 9.32 -6.78
N ARG A 140 20.70 10.35 -7.52
CA ARG A 140 20.42 10.22 -8.96
C ARG A 140 21.51 10.80 -9.86
N ASN A 141 22.36 11.67 -9.31
CA ASN A 141 23.41 12.36 -10.05
C ASN A 141 24.76 11.77 -9.64
N GLU A 142 25.64 11.55 -10.61
CA GLU A 142 26.91 10.84 -10.43
C GLU A 142 28.00 11.65 -9.70
N ASP A 143 27.77 12.96 -9.48
CA ASP A 143 28.78 13.89 -8.97
C ASP A 143 28.38 14.58 -7.66
N ILE A 144 27.74 13.87 -6.73
CA ILE A 144 27.53 14.42 -5.39
C ILE A 144 27.50 13.33 -4.34
N LEU A 145 28.37 13.46 -3.34
CA LEU A 145 28.43 12.62 -2.16
C LEU A 145 28.15 13.48 -0.92
N THR A 146 27.27 13.02 -0.03
CA THR A 146 27.01 13.69 1.26
C THR A 146 26.89 12.66 2.38
N SER A 147 27.04 13.14 3.61
CA SER A 147 26.86 12.34 4.80
C SER A 147 25.83 12.92 5.76
N PHE A 148 25.12 12.00 6.43
CA PHE A 148 24.19 12.31 7.51
C PHE A 148 24.57 11.51 8.75
N GLY A 149 24.13 11.97 9.92
CA GLY A 149 24.23 11.18 11.15
C GLY A 149 23.55 9.82 11.04
N SER A 150 24.08 8.83 11.75
CA SER A 150 23.56 7.46 11.77
C SER A 150 23.03 7.07 13.15
N VAL A 151 22.46 5.87 13.25
CA VAL A 151 22.06 5.24 14.54
C VAL A 151 23.28 4.86 15.40
N LYS A 152 24.47 4.81 14.80
CA LYS A 152 25.75 4.54 15.48
C LYS A 152 26.50 5.81 15.88
N SER A 153 25.96 6.99 15.57
CA SER A 153 26.58 8.24 15.98
C SER A 153 26.73 8.28 17.51
N SER A 154 27.90 8.69 17.99
CA SER A 154 28.10 8.94 19.42
C SER A 154 27.30 10.15 19.92
N ASP A 155 26.97 11.06 19.00
CA ASP A 155 26.07 12.18 19.27
C ASP A 155 24.64 11.80 18.91
N ASN A 156 23.83 11.54 19.95
CA ASN A 156 22.42 11.16 19.79
C ASN A 156 21.57 12.25 19.10
N TYR A 157 22.03 13.51 19.05
CA TYR A 157 21.34 14.58 18.33
C TYR A 157 21.47 14.45 16.81
N LEU A 158 22.38 13.62 16.30
CA LEU A 158 22.54 13.36 14.88
C LEU A 158 21.71 12.16 14.38
N MET A 159 21.03 11.44 15.28
CA MET A 159 20.26 10.26 14.93
C MET A 159 19.01 10.65 14.09
N PRO A 160 18.83 10.03 12.90
CA PRO A 160 17.64 10.24 12.09
C PRO A 160 16.35 9.88 12.83
N PHE A 161 15.29 10.65 12.62
CA PHE A 161 13.97 10.34 13.19
C PHE A 161 12.84 10.73 12.23
N ILE A 162 11.68 10.12 12.45
CA ILE A 162 10.43 10.52 11.79
C ILE A 162 9.49 11.18 12.79
N ILE A 163 8.76 12.20 12.36
CA ILE A 163 7.64 12.79 13.09
C ILE A 163 6.36 12.42 12.34
N VAL A 164 5.43 11.74 13.01
CA VAL A 164 4.16 11.33 12.43
C VAL A 164 3.00 12.00 13.15
N ASN A 165 2.20 12.74 12.40
CA ASN A 165 0.95 13.33 12.86
C ASN A 165 -0.21 12.45 12.41
N TYR A 166 -0.98 11.94 13.36
CA TYR A 166 -2.07 11.01 13.10
C TYR A 166 -3.25 11.26 14.03
N ASP A 167 -4.42 10.83 13.61
CA ASP A 167 -5.55 10.66 14.53
C ASP A 167 -5.74 9.16 14.81
N PRO A 168 -5.88 8.75 16.08
CA PRO A 168 -6.35 7.41 16.38
C PRO A 168 -7.75 7.27 15.77
N TYR A 169 -8.03 6.10 15.21
CA TYR A 169 -9.37 5.81 14.73
C TYR A 169 -10.36 5.97 15.89
N SER A 170 -11.31 6.87 15.74
CA SER A 170 -12.41 7.06 16.68
C SER A 170 -13.71 6.86 15.91
N PRO A 171 -14.39 5.71 16.05
CA PRO A 171 -15.67 5.47 15.39
C PRO A 171 -16.76 6.49 15.79
N ASN A 172 -16.57 7.20 16.93
CA ASN A 172 -17.53 8.15 17.48
C ASN A 172 -17.30 9.62 17.12
N LYS A 173 -16.46 9.94 16.13
CA LYS A 173 -16.19 11.34 15.72
C LYS A 173 -17.20 11.86 14.68
N CYS A 174 -18.46 11.41 14.73
CA CYS A 174 -19.56 12.12 14.10
C CYS A 174 -19.81 13.43 14.85
N LEU A 175 -19.09 14.47 14.42
CA LEU A 175 -19.43 15.90 14.44
C LEU A 175 -20.23 16.41 15.67
N LYS A 176 -19.51 16.79 16.74
CA LYS A 176 -19.87 18.02 17.47
C LYS A 176 -19.49 19.22 16.60
N LYS A 177 -20.19 19.43 15.47
CA LYS A 177 -20.32 20.78 14.91
C LYS A 177 -21.58 21.34 15.54
N GLU A 178 -21.42 22.34 16.39
CA GLU A 178 -22.55 23.12 16.88
C GLU A 178 -23.36 23.60 15.67
N CYS A 179 -24.63 23.20 15.61
CA CYS A 179 -25.58 23.67 14.63
C CYS A 179 -25.87 25.16 14.88
N THR A 180 -25.01 26.05 14.38
CA THR A 180 -25.22 27.51 14.43
C THR A 180 -25.82 28.06 13.13
N ASN A 181 -26.52 27.25 12.35
CA ASN A 181 -27.30 27.74 11.21
C ASN A 181 -28.78 27.90 11.58
N LYS A 182 -29.21 29.17 11.56
CA LYS A 182 -30.52 29.71 11.94
C LYS A 182 -31.70 29.30 11.02
N TYR A 183 -31.55 28.25 10.21
CA TYR A 183 -32.54 27.79 9.23
C TYR A 183 -32.73 26.26 9.20
N SER A 184 -32.59 25.58 10.33
CA SER A 184 -33.09 24.20 10.47
C SER A 184 -33.74 24.03 11.83
N LYS A 185 -35.05 24.29 11.89
CA LYS A 185 -35.85 24.17 13.11
C LYS A 185 -36.63 22.86 13.21
N ASP A 186 -36.41 21.90 12.32
CA ASP A 186 -37.38 20.79 12.14
C ASP A 186 -36.83 19.35 12.15
N CYS A 187 -35.56 19.09 12.46
CA CYS A 187 -35.08 17.69 12.43
C CYS A 187 -35.19 16.91 13.75
N CYS A 188 -35.75 17.47 14.82
CA CYS A 188 -35.99 16.74 16.07
C CYS A 188 -37.25 17.26 16.81
N LYS A 189 -38.43 17.04 16.24
CA LYS A 189 -39.68 17.09 17.00
C LYS A 189 -40.57 15.90 16.66
N LYS A 190 -40.48 14.87 17.49
CA LYS A 190 -41.65 14.17 18.02
C LYS A 190 -41.32 13.68 19.43
N LYS A 191 -41.99 14.26 20.42
CA LYS A 191 -42.14 13.67 21.76
C LYS A 191 -42.99 12.41 21.60
N TYR A 192 -42.53 11.27 22.13
CA TYR A 192 -43.30 10.40 23.03
C TYR A 192 -42.38 9.31 23.59
N ASN A 193 -42.33 9.26 24.92
CA ASN A 193 -41.84 8.23 25.85
C ASN A 193 -40.44 7.63 25.63
N ASP A 194 -39.54 8.04 26.51
CA ASP A 194 -38.40 7.31 27.09
C ASP A 194 -38.06 5.95 26.50
N GLU A 195 -37.33 5.92 25.40
CA GLU A 195 -36.38 4.85 25.05
C GLU A 195 -35.36 5.37 24.04
N TYR A 196 -34.08 5.24 24.38
CA TYR A 196 -32.95 5.73 23.61
C TYR A 196 -32.79 4.94 22.29
N PHE A 197 -33.17 5.51 21.15
CA PHE A 197 -32.72 5.04 19.83
C PHE A 197 -31.59 5.94 19.31
N LYS A 198 -30.34 5.53 19.59
CA LYS A 198 -29.12 6.19 19.10
C LYS A 198 -28.64 5.67 17.75
N ASP A 199 -29.20 4.55 17.27
CA ASP A 199 -28.65 3.82 16.11
C ASP A 199 -29.18 4.33 14.75
N ASP A 200 -30.43 4.79 14.68
CA ASP A 200 -31.08 5.18 13.41
C ASP A 200 -30.50 6.46 12.79
N CYS A 201 -29.96 7.35 13.63
CA CYS A 201 -29.31 8.57 13.16
C CYS A 201 -27.97 8.26 12.48
N CYS A 202 -27.16 7.36 13.05
CA CYS A 202 -25.85 7.02 12.53
C CYS A 202 -25.92 6.32 11.16
N GLU A 203 -26.85 5.39 10.96
CA GLU A 203 -27.01 4.73 9.66
C GLU A 203 -27.40 5.72 8.54
N LYS A 204 -28.31 6.64 8.86
CA LYS A 204 -28.75 7.68 7.91
C LYS A 204 -27.61 8.64 7.55
N TYR A 205 -26.77 9.03 8.51
CA TYR A 205 -25.61 9.89 8.25
C TYR A 205 -24.48 9.16 7.50
N ILE A 206 -24.22 7.88 7.78
CA ILE A 206 -23.27 7.06 7.01
C ILE A 206 -23.71 6.98 5.55
N LYS A 207 -25.00 6.79 5.30
CA LYS A 207 -25.57 6.77 3.96
C LYS A 207 -25.39 8.11 3.24
N ILE A 208 -25.68 9.23 3.90
CA ILE A 208 -25.49 10.58 3.33
C ILE A 208 -24.01 10.85 3.02
N CYS A 209 -23.09 10.56 3.94
CA CYS A 209 -21.66 10.78 3.71
C CYS A 209 -21.10 9.90 2.59
N LYS A 210 -21.61 8.67 2.46
CA LYS A 210 -21.28 7.78 1.33
C LYS A 210 -21.77 8.37 0.01
N GLU A 211 -23.02 8.82 -0.05
CA GLU A 211 -23.62 9.45 -1.23
C GLU A 211 -22.89 10.75 -1.62
N GLU A 212 -22.48 11.58 -0.66
CA GLU A 212 -21.71 12.80 -0.91
C GLU A 212 -20.28 12.52 -1.42
N LEU A 213 -19.59 11.52 -0.85
CA LEU A 213 -18.27 11.10 -1.30
C LEU A 213 -18.33 10.51 -2.72
N GLU A 214 -19.32 9.66 -3.00
CA GLU A 214 -19.56 9.09 -4.32
C GLU A 214 -19.84 10.19 -5.37
N SER A 215 -20.59 11.22 -4.98
CA SER A 215 -20.84 12.42 -5.79
C SER A 215 -19.56 13.21 -6.13
N ILE A 216 -18.67 13.39 -5.15
CA ILE A 216 -17.39 14.09 -5.35
C ILE A 216 -16.46 13.28 -6.25
N LEU A 217 -16.36 11.97 -6.00
CA LEU A 217 -15.55 11.06 -6.82
C LEU A 217 -16.06 11.05 -8.28
N PHE A 218 -17.38 11.01 -8.46
CA PHE A 218 -18.03 11.06 -9.77
C PHE A 218 -17.65 12.33 -10.54
N LYS A 219 -17.68 13.49 -9.89
CA LYS A 219 -17.34 14.77 -10.51
C LYS A 219 -15.88 14.81 -10.97
N VAL A 220 -14.96 14.39 -10.10
CA VAL A 220 -13.51 14.36 -10.39
C VAL A 220 -13.19 13.38 -11.52
N CYS A 221 -13.78 12.18 -11.51
CA CYS A 221 -13.57 11.19 -12.57
C CYS A 221 -14.15 11.65 -13.93
N LYS A 222 -15.32 12.28 -13.94
CA LYS A 222 -15.93 12.81 -15.17
C LYS A 222 -15.09 13.93 -15.80
N GLU A 223 -14.50 14.79 -14.98
CA GLU A 223 -13.56 15.84 -15.42
C GLU A 223 -12.26 15.23 -15.96
N ALA A 224 -11.72 14.20 -15.31
CA ALA A 224 -10.49 13.52 -15.76
C ALA A 224 -10.65 12.76 -17.09
N CYS A 225 -11.82 12.19 -17.38
CA CYS A 225 -12.09 11.45 -18.62
C CYS A 225 -12.67 12.29 -19.77
N GLY A 226 -12.75 13.63 -19.64
CA GLY A 226 -13.37 14.47 -20.66
C GLY A 226 -14.86 14.16 -20.89
N GLY A 227 -15.57 13.65 -19.87
CA GLY A 227 -17.01 13.37 -19.94
C GLY A 227 -17.43 12.03 -20.55
N ASN A 228 -16.50 11.22 -21.08
CA ASN A 228 -16.80 9.97 -21.80
C ASN A 228 -16.67 8.67 -20.98
N CYS A 229 -16.40 8.74 -19.67
CA CYS A 229 -16.38 7.56 -18.81
C CYS A 229 -17.61 7.54 -17.89
N ASN A 230 -18.17 6.35 -17.66
CA ASN A 230 -19.11 6.12 -16.57
C ASN A 230 -18.28 5.93 -15.29
N PRO A 231 -18.28 6.86 -14.32
CA PRO A 231 -17.41 6.80 -13.13
C PRO A 231 -17.78 5.70 -12.14
N PHE A 232 -18.94 5.07 -12.34
CA PHE A 232 -19.37 3.90 -11.60
C PHE A 232 -19.29 2.65 -12.49
N PRO A 233 -18.11 1.99 -12.61
CA PRO A 233 -18.15 0.53 -12.63
C PRO A 233 -18.91 0.13 -11.38
N SER A 234 -19.96 -0.68 -11.47
CA SER A 234 -20.66 -1.10 -10.26
C SER A 234 -19.64 -1.77 -9.33
N ASN A 235 -19.33 -1.19 -8.17
CA ASN A 235 -18.39 -1.82 -7.23
C ASN A 235 -19.01 -3.06 -6.53
N THR A 236 -20.20 -3.48 -6.96
CA THR A 236 -20.72 -4.80 -6.67
C THR A 236 -19.99 -5.82 -7.52
N SER A 237 -19.07 -6.54 -6.89
CA SER A 237 -18.59 -7.81 -7.42
C SER A 237 -19.79 -8.63 -7.89
N ILE A 238 -19.76 -9.08 -9.13
CA ILE A 238 -20.81 -9.97 -9.64
C ILE A 238 -20.38 -11.41 -9.43
N THR A 239 -21.36 -12.30 -9.27
CA THR A 239 -21.11 -13.74 -9.34
C THR A 239 -21.38 -14.21 -10.77
N ARG A 240 -20.40 -14.83 -11.41
CA ARG A 240 -20.59 -15.55 -12.67
C ARG A 240 -20.73 -17.04 -12.40
N THR A 241 -21.75 -17.63 -13.00
CA THR A 241 -22.07 -19.05 -12.88
C THR A 241 -21.47 -19.82 -14.06
N VAL A 242 -20.60 -20.78 -13.78
CA VAL A 242 -20.02 -21.66 -14.80
C VAL A 242 -20.50 -23.08 -14.53
N ARG A 243 -21.26 -23.67 -15.46
CA ARG A 243 -21.67 -25.07 -15.38
C ARG A 243 -20.58 -25.94 -16.00
N VAL A 244 -20.07 -26.88 -15.21
CA VAL A 244 -19.09 -27.86 -15.65
C VAL A 244 -19.73 -29.24 -15.63
N THR A 245 -19.59 -29.96 -16.74
CA THR A 245 -20.01 -31.35 -16.87
C THR A 245 -18.83 -32.23 -17.25
N GLY A 246 -18.83 -33.49 -16.81
CA GLY A 246 -17.74 -34.42 -17.10
C GLY A 246 -17.88 -35.72 -16.32
N THR A 247 -16.83 -36.54 -16.36
CA THR A 247 -16.74 -37.78 -15.60
C THR A 247 -15.35 -37.96 -15.02
N VAL A 248 -15.28 -38.42 -13.77
CA VAL A 248 -14.04 -38.80 -13.10
C VAL A 248 -13.91 -40.31 -13.15
N ALA A 249 -12.73 -40.81 -13.52
CA ALA A 249 -12.47 -42.24 -13.64
C ALA A 249 -12.71 -43.00 -12.31
N PRO A 250 -13.10 -44.29 -12.35
CA PRO A 250 -13.10 -45.15 -11.17
C PRO A 250 -11.76 -45.14 -10.43
N THR A 251 -11.80 -45.39 -9.13
CA THR A 251 -10.61 -45.56 -8.27
C THR A 251 -9.56 -44.45 -8.44
N SER A 252 -10.00 -43.20 -8.53
CA SER A 252 -9.12 -42.06 -8.77
C SER A 252 -9.57 -40.79 -8.03
N VAL A 253 -8.64 -39.85 -7.83
CA VAL A 253 -8.94 -38.50 -7.33
C VAL A 253 -8.57 -37.51 -8.43
N TYR A 254 -9.48 -36.59 -8.75
CA TYR A 254 -9.30 -35.60 -9.82
C TYR A 254 -9.40 -34.18 -9.27
N TYR A 255 -8.40 -33.36 -9.57
CA TYR A 255 -8.39 -31.93 -9.29
C TYR A 255 -8.80 -31.16 -10.53
N ILE A 256 -9.70 -30.19 -10.37
CA ILE A 256 -10.09 -29.26 -11.43
C ILE A 256 -9.82 -27.82 -10.99
N VAL A 257 -9.41 -26.99 -11.95
CA VAL A 257 -9.42 -25.53 -11.86
C VAL A 257 -10.25 -24.99 -13.00
N VAL A 258 -11.27 -24.21 -12.67
CA VAL A 258 -12.08 -23.45 -13.62
C VAL A 258 -11.51 -22.04 -13.69
N ASP A 259 -10.91 -21.68 -14.81
CA ASP A 259 -10.38 -20.34 -15.11
C ASP A 259 -11.40 -19.57 -15.96
N LEU A 260 -12.03 -18.56 -15.36
CA LEU A 260 -12.84 -17.58 -16.06
C LEU A 260 -11.94 -16.42 -16.48
N GLN A 261 -11.70 -16.30 -17.78
CA GLN A 261 -10.96 -15.20 -18.38
C GLN A 261 -11.91 -14.09 -18.82
N VAL A 262 -11.62 -12.86 -18.42
CA VAL A 262 -12.36 -11.67 -18.83
C VAL A 262 -11.41 -10.73 -19.55
N THR A 263 -11.58 -10.59 -20.86
CA THR A 263 -10.85 -9.64 -21.68
C THR A 263 -11.58 -8.30 -21.68
N ARG A 264 -10.92 -7.26 -21.14
CA ARG A 264 -11.50 -5.93 -20.97
C ARG A 264 -11.59 -5.20 -22.31
N ALA A 265 -12.79 -4.77 -22.70
CA ALA A 265 -12.98 -4.00 -23.94
C ALA A 265 -12.24 -2.66 -23.94
N SER A 266 -12.09 -2.04 -22.77
CA SER A 266 -11.48 -0.71 -22.62
C SER A 266 -9.96 -0.71 -22.75
N SER A 267 -9.29 -1.81 -22.42
CA SER A 267 -7.82 -1.88 -22.34
C SER A 267 -7.19 -3.05 -23.08
N GLY A 268 -7.98 -4.05 -23.50
CA GLY A 268 -7.48 -5.33 -24.01
C GLY A 268 -6.84 -6.21 -22.93
N GLN A 269 -6.85 -5.80 -21.66
CA GLN A 269 -6.28 -6.57 -20.55
C GLN A 269 -7.10 -7.82 -20.29
N VAL A 270 -6.44 -8.96 -20.10
CA VAL A 270 -7.08 -10.20 -19.67
C VAL A 270 -6.96 -10.34 -18.15
N ASN A 271 -8.09 -10.48 -17.47
CA ASN A 271 -8.16 -10.80 -16.04
C ASN A 271 -8.59 -12.26 -15.86
N HIS A 272 -7.97 -12.97 -14.93
CA HIS A 272 -8.27 -14.37 -14.64
C HIS A 272 -8.91 -14.52 -13.27
N TYR A 273 -9.96 -15.33 -13.19
CA TYR A 273 -10.69 -15.63 -11.95
C TYR A 273 -10.83 -17.13 -11.80
N TYR A 274 -10.37 -17.66 -10.68
CA TYR A 274 -10.23 -19.10 -10.48
C TYR A 274 -11.17 -19.63 -9.41
N VAL A 275 -11.66 -20.84 -9.63
CA VAL A 275 -12.20 -21.72 -8.59
C VAL A 275 -11.66 -23.12 -8.80
N SER A 276 -11.27 -23.78 -7.72
CA SER A 276 -10.73 -25.14 -7.74
C SER A 276 -11.63 -26.08 -6.96
N ASP A 277 -11.66 -27.34 -7.37
CA ASP A 277 -12.41 -28.39 -6.69
C ASP A 277 -11.67 -29.73 -6.75
N GLU A 278 -12.00 -30.61 -5.81
CA GLU A 278 -11.49 -31.98 -5.75
C GLU A 278 -12.66 -32.95 -5.86
N TYR A 279 -12.55 -33.90 -6.78
CA TYR A 279 -13.49 -35.01 -6.93
C TYR A 279 -12.81 -36.30 -6.50
N ASP A 280 -13.18 -36.78 -5.32
CA ASP A 280 -12.71 -38.07 -4.81
C ASP A 280 -13.63 -39.20 -5.29
N ASN A 281 -13.11 -40.01 -6.22
CA ASN A 281 -13.71 -41.26 -6.67
C ASN A 281 -12.83 -42.47 -6.33
N SER A 282 -11.99 -42.36 -5.31
CA SER A 282 -10.97 -43.38 -4.97
C SER A 282 -11.56 -44.70 -4.47
N LEU A 283 -12.76 -44.67 -3.88
CA LEU A 283 -13.43 -45.84 -3.29
C LEU A 283 -14.48 -46.50 -4.19
N ASN A 284 -14.78 -45.92 -5.36
CA ASN A 284 -15.83 -46.45 -6.24
C ASN A 284 -15.23 -47.06 -7.52
N ASN A 285 -15.81 -48.18 -7.93
CA ASN A 285 -15.46 -48.89 -9.17
C ASN A 285 -16.24 -48.41 -10.40
N THR A 286 -17.07 -47.37 -10.23
CA THR A 286 -17.86 -46.75 -11.31
C THR A 286 -17.43 -45.29 -11.50
N PRO A 287 -17.51 -44.74 -12.74
CA PRO A 287 -17.19 -43.33 -12.97
C PRO A 287 -18.11 -42.41 -12.15
N LEU A 288 -17.55 -41.32 -11.63
CA LEU A 288 -18.31 -40.28 -10.91
C LEU A 288 -18.69 -39.16 -11.88
N PRO A 289 -19.98 -38.92 -12.16
CA PRO A 289 -20.40 -37.82 -13.01
C PRO A 289 -20.19 -36.46 -12.30
N ILE A 290 -19.68 -35.50 -13.06
CA ILE A 290 -19.65 -34.08 -12.69
C ILE A 290 -20.84 -33.42 -13.40
N ASP A 291 -21.72 -32.79 -12.63
CA ASP A 291 -22.69 -31.79 -13.09
C ASP A 291 -22.82 -30.74 -12.00
N LYS A 292 -21.90 -29.77 -12.03
CA LYS A 292 -21.77 -28.77 -10.96
C LYS A 292 -21.72 -27.37 -11.54
N THR A 293 -22.43 -26.46 -10.90
CA THR A 293 -22.35 -25.02 -11.17
C THR A 293 -21.41 -24.37 -10.16
N TYR A 294 -20.36 -23.74 -10.67
CA TYR A 294 -19.44 -22.95 -9.88
C TYR A 294 -19.82 -21.47 -9.90
N ASN A 295 -19.75 -20.85 -8.72
CA ASN A 295 -19.98 -19.43 -8.52
C ASN A 295 -18.63 -18.72 -8.40
N ILE A 296 -18.27 -17.91 -9.39
CA ILE A 296 -16.99 -17.20 -9.44
C ILE A 296 -17.25 -15.72 -9.18
N ALA A 297 -16.63 -15.17 -8.15
CA ALA A 297 -16.71 -13.74 -7.84
C ALA A 297 -15.79 -12.93 -8.76
N VAL A 298 -16.36 -11.97 -9.48
CA VAL A 298 -15.66 -11.13 -10.46
C VAL A 298 -15.66 -9.68 -9.97
N SER A 299 -14.46 -9.14 -9.72
CA SER A 299 -14.25 -7.75 -9.33
C SER A 299 -12.99 -7.18 -10.01
N PRO A 300 -13.07 -6.05 -10.74
CA PRO A 300 -14.29 -5.26 -11.00
C PRO A 300 -15.26 -6.05 -11.90
N PRO A 301 -16.58 -5.80 -11.85
CA PRO A 301 -17.55 -6.62 -12.58
C PRO A 301 -17.38 -6.49 -14.09
N ILE A 302 -17.95 -7.46 -14.79
CA ILE A 302 -17.93 -7.52 -16.25
C ILE A 302 -18.80 -6.40 -16.80
N GLN A 303 -18.24 -5.65 -17.75
CA GLN A 303 -18.90 -4.51 -18.37
C GLN A 303 -19.41 -4.87 -19.77
N SER A 304 -20.28 -4.02 -20.32
CA SER A 304 -20.73 -4.17 -21.71
C SER A 304 -19.53 -4.08 -22.66
N GLY A 305 -19.37 -5.08 -23.52
CA GLY A 305 -18.27 -5.20 -24.47
C GLY A 305 -17.11 -6.09 -24.01
N ASP A 306 -16.99 -6.39 -22.71
CA ASP A 306 -16.01 -7.37 -22.24
C ASP A 306 -16.29 -8.76 -22.85
N ALA A 307 -15.22 -9.50 -23.17
CA ALA A 307 -15.33 -10.87 -23.67
C ALA A 307 -14.96 -11.88 -22.57
N GLU A 308 -15.72 -12.96 -22.49
CA GLU A 308 -15.55 -14.02 -21.51
C GLU A 308 -15.11 -15.32 -22.18
N ASP A 309 -14.14 -16.00 -21.57
CA ASP A 309 -13.75 -17.36 -21.95
C ASP A 309 -13.59 -18.22 -20.69
N VAL A 310 -13.87 -19.52 -20.81
CA VAL A 310 -13.76 -20.47 -19.71
C VAL A 310 -12.79 -21.57 -20.10
N ILE A 311 -11.66 -21.64 -19.38
CA ILE A 311 -10.67 -22.69 -19.56
C ILE A 311 -10.72 -23.63 -18.35
N LEU A 312 -10.77 -24.94 -18.64
CA LEU A 312 -10.71 -25.98 -17.63
C LEU A 312 -9.33 -26.59 -17.61
N TYR A 313 -8.70 -26.57 -16.43
CA TYR A 313 -7.48 -27.31 -16.15
C TYR A 313 -7.83 -28.44 -15.18
N GLY A 314 -7.13 -29.57 -15.28
CA GLY A 314 -7.24 -30.59 -14.26
C GLY A 314 -6.24 -31.71 -14.42
N SER A 315 -6.11 -32.49 -13.36
CA SER A 315 -5.19 -33.62 -13.30
C SER A 315 -5.66 -34.67 -12.31
N TYR A 316 -5.32 -35.92 -12.59
CA TYR A 316 -5.46 -36.99 -11.62
C TYR A 316 -4.34 -36.93 -10.59
N LYS A 317 -4.67 -37.18 -9.33
CA LYS A 317 -3.68 -37.35 -8.27
C LYS A 317 -2.82 -38.58 -8.59
N GLY A 318 -1.52 -38.36 -8.79
CA GLY A 318 -0.56 -39.46 -8.92
C GLY A 318 -0.44 -40.25 -7.61
N PHE A 319 -0.27 -41.56 -7.74
CA PHE A 319 0.06 -42.46 -6.62
C PHE A 319 1.52 -42.33 -6.22
#